data_AF-A0A7K1NS96-F1
#
_entry.id   AF-A0A7K1NS96-F1
#
_cell.length_a   1.000
_cell.length_b   1.000
_cell.length_c   1.000
_cell.angle_alpha   90.00
_cell.angle_beta   90.00
_cell.angle_gamma   90.00
#
_symmetry.space_group_name_H-M   'P 1'
#
loop_
_entity.id
_entity.type
_entity.pdbx_description
1 polymer ?
#
loop_
_entity_poly.entity_id
_entity_poly.type
_entity_poly.pdbx_seq_one_letter_code
_entity_poly.pdbx_strand_id
1 'polypeptide(L)'
;MAETLFPKRQRCKGCGKGLGLRPQDQVLLGLFCASKCAGMANPAARPQDAPRECMTVRDGREVFKRRYRSESEIPDRLRGDPSTSWYSCGHCGHLHIGHTRMGTTEKFRMFEDLGEDLPDLLVKLRGKATHKQVAEVAGIRPRRLKELETGIDHHEGLRTLGKVLKVYRVRLGVALPAGR
;
A
#
# COMPACT_ATOMS: atom_id res chain seq x y z
N MET A 1 26.96 12.60 -7.89
CA MET A 1 26.87 11.17 -8.25
C MET A 1 25.62 10.61 -7.56
N ALA A 2 24.75 9.91 -8.29
CA ALA A 2 23.63 9.21 -7.68
C ALA A 2 24.16 8.21 -6.64
N GLU A 3 23.58 8.21 -5.44
CA GLU A 3 24.01 7.31 -4.37
C GLU A 3 23.79 5.85 -4.79
N THR A 4 24.87 5.06 -4.83
CA THR A 4 24.78 3.64 -5.15
C THR A 4 24.38 2.86 -3.90
N LEU A 5 23.28 2.13 -4.01
CA LEU A 5 22.77 1.24 -2.97
C LEU A 5 23.29 -0.19 -3.17
N PHE A 6 23.17 -1.03 -2.15
CA PHE A 6 23.27 -2.47 -2.30
C PHE A 6 22.36 -2.96 -3.44
N PRO A 7 22.82 -3.88 -4.32
CA PRO A 7 24.05 -4.67 -4.24
C PRO A 7 25.29 -4.01 -4.86
N LYS A 8 25.18 -2.81 -5.44
CA LYS A 8 26.33 -2.14 -6.07
C LYS A 8 27.34 -1.65 -5.04
N ARG A 9 26.85 -1.19 -3.87
CA ARG A 9 27.72 -0.77 -2.76
C ARG A 9 28.18 -1.97 -1.95
N GLN A 10 29.49 -2.22 -1.97
CA GLN A 10 30.12 -3.36 -1.29
C GLN A 10 30.48 -3.09 0.19
N ARG A 11 30.30 -1.86 0.69
CA ARG A 11 30.67 -1.47 2.07
C ARG A 11 29.52 -0.78 2.80
N CYS A 12 29.45 -0.94 4.11
CA CYS A 12 28.52 -0.26 5.01
C CYS A 12 28.93 1.21 5.21
N LYS A 13 27.96 2.14 5.25
CA LYS A 13 28.24 3.57 5.52
C LYS A 13 28.65 3.84 6.97
N GLY A 14 28.10 3.09 7.93
CA GLY A 14 28.37 3.32 9.35
C GLY A 14 29.72 2.79 9.84
N CYS A 15 30.16 1.63 9.34
CA CYS A 15 31.37 0.96 9.86
C CYS A 15 32.39 0.54 8.79
N GLY A 16 32.11 0.77 7.50
CA GLY A 16 33.03 0.44 6.41
C GLY A 16 33.21 -1.06 6.11
N LYS A 17 32.68 -1.97 6.94
CA LYS A 17 32.70 -3.43 6.70
C LYS A 17 31.87 -3.81 5.49
N GLY A 18 32.08 -5.03 4.98
CA GLY A 18 31.31 -5.55 3.84
C GLY A 18 29.81 -5.52 4.09
N LEU A 19 29.04 -5.10 3.07
CA LEU A 19 27.59 -4.97 3.14
C LEU A 19 26.93 -6.15 2.44
N GLY A 20 26.03 -6.87 3.13
CA GLY A 20 25.29 -7.98 2.55
C GLY A 20 26.17 -9.11 2.01
N LEU A 21 27.30 -9.39 2.68
CA LEU A 21 28.30 -10.38 2.24
C LEU A 21 27.69 -11.79 2.12
N ARG A 22 26.70 -12.11 2.94
CA ARG A 22 25.95 -13.36 2.92
C ARG A 22 24.46 -13.10 2.68
N PRO A 23 23.68 -14.05 2.11
CA PRO A 23 22.25 -13.89 1.90
C PRO A 23 21.42 -13.54 3.16
N GLN A 24 21.89 -13.99 4.33
CA GLN A 24 21.26 -13.72 5.63
C GLN A 24 21.69 -12.41 6.28
N ASP A 25 22.75 -11.77 5.77
CA ASP A 25 23.24 -10.52 6.33
C ASP A 25 22.22 -9.40 6.07
N GLN A 26 21.98 -8.61 7.10
CA GLN A 26 21.09 -7.47 7.01
C GLN A 26 21.69 -6.38 6.13
N VAL A 27 20.81 -5.74 5.38
CA VAL A 27 21.11 -4.52 4.63
C VAL A 27 19.94 -3.58 4.85
N LEU A 28 20.18 -2.59 5.69
CA LEU A 28 19.19 -1.58 6.05
C LEU A 28 19.38 -0.36 5.17
N LEU A 29 18.28 0.14 4.63
CA LEU A 29 18.18 1.31 3.75
C LEU A 29 19.11 1.20 2.53
N GLY A 30 19.48 -0.02 2.14
CA GLY A 30 20.46 -0.28 1.07
C GLY A 30 21.90 0.14 1.39
N LEU A 31 22.21 0.56 2.63
CA LEU A 31 23.45 1.28 2.96
C LEU A 31 24.16 0.79 4.23
N PHE A 32 23.44 0.16 5.16
CA PHE A 32 23.93 -0.13 6.50
C PHE A 32 23.79 -1.61 6.85
N CYS A 33 24.78 -2.16 7.56
CA CYS A 33 24.81 -3.59 7.90
C CYS A 33 24.05 -3.97 9.18
N ALA A 34 23.59 -2.98 9.96
CA ALA A 34 22.89 -3.19 11.24
C ALA A 34 22.16 -1.92 11.69
N SER A 35 21.15 -2.04 12.56
CA SER A 35 20.38 -0.90 13.08
C SER A 35 21.26 0.17 13.72
N LYS A 36 22.25 -0.24 14.52
CA LYS A 36 23.24 0.68 15.11
C LYS A 36 23.99 1.51 14.06
N CYS A 37 24.40 0.89 12.95
CA CYS A 37 25.09 1.60 11.87
C CYS A 37 24.17 2.57 11.12
N ALA A 38 22.87 2.29 11.10
CA ALA A 38 21.84 3.12 10.48
C ALA A 38 21.28 4.19 11.42
N GLY A 39 21.69 4.23 12.70
CA GLY A 39 21.08 5.11 13.71
C GLY A 39 19.63 4.75 14.03
N MET A 40 19.23 3.49 13.82
CA MET A 40 17.87 3.00 14.02
C MET A 40 17.74 2.19 15.31
N ALA A 41 16.54 2.12 15.86
CA ALA A 41 16.21 1.16 16.91
C ALA A 41 16.33 -0.28 16.36
N ASN A 42 16.55 -1.24 17.28
CA ASN A 42 16.49 -2.64 16.90
C ASN A 42 15.06 -3.00 16.51
N PRO A 43 14.85 -3.76 15.42
CA PRO A 43 13.51 -4.19 15.04
C PRO A 43 12.92 -5.11 16.11
N ALA A 44 11.59 -5.09 16.23
CA ALA A 44 10.86 -5.97 17.12
C ALA A 44 11.23 -7.45 16.91
N ALA A 45 11.38 -8.18 18.01
CA ALA A 45 11.72 -9.60 18.01
C ALA A 45 10.52 -10.50 17.67
N ARG A 46 9.31 -10.06 18.03
CA ARG A 46 8.06 -10.79 17.77
C ARG A 46 7.12 -9.96 16.90
N PRO A 47 6.31 -10.58 16.01
CA PRO A 47 5.39 -9.85 15.15
C PRO A 47 4.39 -8.97 15.89
N GLN A 48 3.95 -9.39 17.08
CA GLN A 48 2.96 -8.70 17.92
C GLN A 48 3.46 -7.36 18.44
N ASP A 49 4.78 -7.23 18.61
CA ASP A 49 5.41 -6.01 19.10
C ASP A 49 5.84 -5.09 17.96
N ALA A 50 5.58 -5.48 16.70
CA ALA A 50 6.07 -4.80 15.52
C ALA A 50 5.04 -3.80 14.98
N PRO A 51 5.49 -2.66 14.43
CA PRO A 51 4.58 -1.70 13.81
C PRO A 51 3.92 -2.32 12.57
N ARG A 52 2.73 -1.81 12.20
CA ARG A 52 1.89 -2.35 11.12
C ARG A 52 2.61 -2.40 9.77
N GLU A 53 3.58 -1.53 9.56
CA GLU A 53 4.47 -1.48 8.40
C GLU A 53 5.30 -2.76 8.28
N CYS A 54 5.70 -3.36 9.40
CA CYS A 54 6.51 -4.57 9.47
C CYS A 54 5.72 -5.86 9.69
N MET A 55 4.44 -5.77 10.06
CA MET A 55 3.60 -6.90 10.42
C MET A 55 2.40 -7.05 9.48
N THR A 56 1.97 -8.29 9.24
CA THR A 56 0.71 -8.60 8.58
C THR A 56 0.04 -9.80 9.23
N VAL A 57 -1.28 -9.88 9.09
CA VAL A 57 -2.04 -11.09 9.46
C VAL A 57 -2.05 -12.03 8.26
N ARG A 58 -1.76 -13.32 8.48
CA ARG A 58 -1.95 -14.42 7.52
C ARG A 58 -2.58 -15.58 8.26
N ASP A 59 -3.68 -16.11 7.74
CA ASP A 59 -4.41 -17.24 8.35
C ASP A 59 -4.72 -17.01 9.83
N GLY A 60 -5.15 -15.78 10.17
CA GLY A 60 -5.48 -15.36 11.54
C GLY A 60 -4.28 -15.15 12.47
N ARG A 61 -3.04 -15.27 11.98
CA ARG A 61 -1.81 -15.11 12.77
C ARG A 61 -1.03 -13.88 12.34
N GLU A 62 -0.54 -13.13 13.32
CA GLU A 62 0.39 -12.03 13.09
C GLU A 62 1.77 -12.58 12.75
N VAL A 63 2.26 -12.19 11.58
CA VAL A 63 3.56 -12.61 11.04
C VAL A 63 4.30 -11.38 10.51
N PHE A 64 5.64 -11.44 10.51
CA PHE A 64 6.43 -10.41 9.87
C PHE A 64 6.18 -10.38 8.36
N LYS A 65 6.08 -9.18 7.79
CA LYS A 65 6.17 -9.00 6.35
C LYS A 65 7.54 -9.45 5.87
N ARG A 66 7.58 -9.96 4.65
CA ARG A 66 8.84 -10.32 3.99
C ARG A 66 9.72 -9.08 3.86
N ARG A 67 11.01 -9.25 4.14
CA ARG A 67 12.03 -8.21 4.12
C ARG A 67 12.90 -8.42 2.90
N TYR A 68 13.17 -7.35 2.16
CA TYR A 68 14.09 -7.36 1.03
C TYR A 68 15.21 -6.34 1.26
N ARG A 69 16.42 -6.65 0.79
CA ARG A 69 17.61 -5.81 0.98
C ARG A 69 17.78 -4.78 -0.14
N SER A 70 17.25 -5.10 -1.31
CA SER A 70 17.24 -4.26 -2.50
C SER A 70 16.10 -4.67 -3.43
N GLU A 71 15.80 -3.81 -4.40
CA GLU A 71 14.79 -4.11 -5.42
C GLU A 71 15.16 -5.32 -6.28
N SER A 72 16.46 -5.60 -6.44
CA SER A 72 16.95 -6.77 -7.19
C SER A 72 16.58 -8.10 -6.54
N GLU A 73 16.27 -8.12 -5.25
CA GLU A 73 15.86 -9.33 -4.52
C GLU A 73 14.35 -9.55 -4.54
N ILE A 74 13.58 -8.56 -5.00
CA ILE A 74 12.14 -8.70 -5.15
C ILE A 74 11.88 -9.63 -6.36
N PRO A 75 11.13 -10.72 -6.20
CA PRO A 75 10.80 -11.63 -7.30
C PRO A 75 10.21 -10.90 -8.51
N ASP A 76 10.62 -11.29 -9.72
CA ASP A 76 10.18 -10.65 -10.98
C ASP A 76 8.67 -10.58 -11.12
N ARG A 77 7.97 -11.64 -10.72
CA ARG A 77 6.50 -11.68 -10.72
C ARG A 77 5.89 -10.54 -9.90
N LEU A 78 6.50 -10.15 -8.78
CA LEU A 78 6.01 -9.06 -7.94
C LEU A 78 6.43 -7.70 -8.48
N ARG A 79 7.62 -7.59 -9.09
CA ARG A 79 8.09 -6.34 -9.72
C ARG A 79 7.28 -5.95 -10.95
N GLY A 80 6.91 -6.93 -11.76
CA GLY A 80 6.08 -6.73 -12.95
C GLY A 80 4.59 -6.55 -12.66
N ASP A 81 4.16 -6.69 -11.40
CA ASP A 81 2.78 -6.55 -11.01
C ASP A 81 2.43 -5.08 -10.73
N PRO A 82 1.59 -4.42 -11.54
CA PRO A 82 1.28 -3.00 -11.39
C PRO A 82 0.49 -2.68 -10.11
N SER A 83 -0.04 -3.69 -9.42
CA SER A 83 -0.73 -3.54 -8.13
C SER A 83 0.18 -3.74 -6.92
N THR A 84 1.47 -3.91 -7.17
CA THR A 84 2.50 -4.07 -6.16
C THR A 84 3.35 -2.81 -6.12
N SER A 85 3.53 -2.28 -4.93
CA SER A 85 4.49 -1.21 -4.63
C SER A 85 5.50 -1.72 -3.62
N TRP A 86 6.70 -1.17 -3.63
CA TRP A 86 7.69 -1.41 -2.58
C TRP A 86 8.16 -0.09 -2.00
N TYR A 87 8.53 -0.12 -0.73
CA TYR A 87 8.96 1.06 0.01
C TYR A 87 9.99 0.67 1.07
N SER A 88 10.90 1.60 1.37
CA SER A 88 11.83 1.49 2.49
C SER A 88 11.09 1.73 3.79
N CYS A 89 11.15 0.77 4.71
CA CYS A 89 10.49 0.89 6.01
C CYS A 89 11.33 1.74 6.96
N GLY A 90 10.73 2.81 7.50
CA GLY A 90 11.37 3.67 8.51
C GLY A 90 11.64 2.99 9.85
N HIS A 91 11.01 1.85 10.14
CA HIS A 91 11.17 1.16 11.43
C HIS A 91 12.24 0.06 11.39
N CYS A 92 12.22 -0.78 10.35
CA CYS A 92 13.15 -1.91 10.25
C CYS A 92 14.25 -1.71 9.19
N GLY A 93 14.19 -0.64 8.40
CA GLY A 93 15.16 -0.31 7.36
C GLY A 93 15.11 -1.19 6.12
N HIS A 94 14.31 -2.26 6.08
CA HIS A 94 14.21 -3.12 4.91
C HIS A 94 13.18 -2.60 3.90
N LEU A 95 13.25 -3.09 2.67
CA LEU A 95 12.17 -2.94 1.71
C LEU A 95 11.02 -3.89 2.07
N HIS A 96 9.81 -3.34 2.09
CA HIS A 96 8.57 -4.09 2.22
C HIS A 96 7.72 -3.93 0.97
N ILE A 97 6.89 -4.94 0.72
CA ILE A 97 5.89 -4.90 -0.33
C ILE A 97 4.56 -4.42 0.24
N GLY A 98 4.00 -3.39 -0.38
CA GLY A 98 2.61 -2.97 -0.22
C GLY A 98 1.83 -3.34 -1.48
N HIS A 99 0.69 -4.00 -1.33
CA HIS A 99 -0.21 -4.20 -2.46
C HIS A 99 -1.27 -3.10 -2.42
N THR A 100 -1.53 -2.46 -3.56
CA THR A 100 -2.72 -1.62 -3.78
C THR A 100 -3.94 -2.47 -4.18
N ARG A 101 -3.83 -3.80 -4.16
CA ARG A 101 -4.95 -4.70 -4.41
C ARG A 101 -6.01 -4.50 -3.33
N MET A 102 -7.13 -3.90 -3.72
CA MET A 102 -8.41 -4.40 -3.24
C MET A 102 -8.45 -5.90 -3.59
N GLY A 103 -8.50 -6.77 -2.59
CA GLY A 103 -8.57 -8.21 -2.76
C GLY A 103 -9.72 -8.60 -3.70
N THR A 104 -9.66 -9.77 -4.34
CA THR A 104 -10.79 -10.30 -5.11
C THR A 104 -12.07 -10.43 -4.28
N THR A 105 -11.95 -10.59 -2.95
CA THR A 105 -13.04 -10.47 -1.97
C THR A 105 -13.56 -9.04 -1.83
N GLU A 106 -12.70 -8.02 -1.93
CA GLU A 106 -13.10 -6.61 -1.92
C GLU A 106 -13.69 -6.14 -3.26
N LYS A 107 -13.48 -6.89 -4.36
CA LYS A 107 -14.18 -6.65 -5.64
C LYS A 107 -15.68 -6.96 -5.57
N PHE A 108 -16.10 -7.75 -4.58
CA PHE A 108 -17.49 -8.08 -4.27
C PHE A 108 -17.76 -7.83 -2.78
N ARG A 109 -17.40 -6.64 -2.28
CA ARG A 109 -17.81 -6.22 -0.94
C ARG A 109 -19.29 -5.86 -0.98
N MET A 110 -20.10 -6.57 -0.21
CA MET A 110 -21.46 -6.13 0.10
C MET A 110 -21.32 -4.96 1.09
N PHE A 111 -21.90 -3.81 0.76
CA PHE A 111 -21.94 -2.69 1.70
C PHE A 111 -22.99 -2.99 2.76
N GLU A 112 -22.56 -3.05 4.03
CA GLU A 112 -23.49 -3.20 5.16
C GLU A 112 -24.11 -1.85 5.49
N ASP A 113 -23.31 -0.77 5.41
CA ASP A 113 -23.77 0.61 5.45
C ASP A 113 -23.21 1.38 4.24
N LEU A 114 -24.08 1.66 3.28
CA LEU A 114 -23.73 2.40 2.07
C LEU A 114 -23.26 3.84 2.38
N GLY A 115 -23.71 4.44 3.48
CA GLY A 115 -23.34 5.79 3.89
C GLY A 115 -21.89 5.89 4.36
N GLU A 116 -21.39 4.87 5.05
CA GLU A 116 -20.03 4.83 5.59
C GLU A 116 -19.03 4.13 4.66
N ASP A 117 -19.44 3.03 4.03
CA ASP A 117 -18.52 2.22 3.23
C ASP A 117 -18.22 2.83 1.85
N LEU A 118 -19.17 3.56 1.28
CA LEU A 118 -19.00 4.15 -0.05
C LEU A 118 -17.94 5.28 -0.05
N PRO A 119 -17.95 6.25 0.89
CA PRO A 119 -16.89 7.25 0.99
C PRO A 119 -15.49 6.65 1.12
N ASP A 120 -15.31 5.67 2.02
CA ASP A 120 -14.03 4.98 2.22
C ASP A 120 -13.54 4.30 0.93
N LEU A 121 -14.42 3.61 0.21
CA LEU A 121 -14.10 3.00 -1.07
C LEU A 121 -13.67 4.05 -2.11
N LEU A 122 -14.38 5.18 -2.22
CA LEU A 122 -14.06 6.23 -3.20
C LEU A 122 -12.71 6.88 -2.90
N VAL A 123 -12.37 7.11 -1.64
CA VAL A 123 -11.04 7.59 -1.21
C VAL A 123 -9.94 6.59 -1.59
N LYS A 124 -10.16 5.30 -1.33
CA LYS A 124 -9.22 4.23 -1.70
C LYS A 124 -9.02 4.14 -3.22
N LEU A 125 -10.11 4.23 -3.99
CA LEU A 125 -10.08 4.20 -5.46
C LEU A 125 -9.38 5.42 -6.07
N ARG A 126 -9.55 6.60 -5.47
CA ARG A 126 -8.84 7.81 -5.89
C ARG A 126 -7.33 7.67 -5.71
N GLY A 127 -6.91 7.02 -4.62
CA GLY A 127 -5.49 6.83 -4.29
C GLY A 127 -4.74 8.16 -4.22
N LYS A 128 -3.73 8.33 -5.08
CA LYS A 128 -2.89 9.55 -5.12
C LYS A 128 -3.45 10.66 -6.04
N ALA A 129 -4.51 10.40 -6.80
CA ALA A 129 -5.08 11.40 -7.68
C ALA A 129 -5.72 12.53 -6.85
N THR A 130 -5.58 13.77 -7.32
CA THR A 130 -6.26 14.91 -6.69
C THR A 130 -7.73 14.92 -7.05
N HIS A 131 -8.57 15.55 -6.22
CA HIS A 131 -10.00 15.72 -6.53
C HIS A 131 -10.22 16.43 -7.87
N LYS A 132 -9.33 17.36 -8.24
CA LYS A 132 -9.39 18.10 -9.51
C LYS A 132 -9.20 17.18 -10.71
N GLN A 133 -8.18 16.32 -10.68
CA GLN A 133 -7.88 15.39 -11.77
C GLN A 133 -9.00 14.39 -12.01
N VAL A 134 -9.56 13.81 -10.95
CA VAL A 134 -10.67 12.86 -11.09
C VAL A 134 -11.94 13.57 -11.58
N ALA A 135 -12.24 14.74 -11.01
CA ALA A 135 -13.45 15.49 -11.36
C ALA A 135 -13.45 15.98 -12.81
N GLU A 136 -12.28 16.36 -13.34
CA GLU A 136 -12.09 16.74 -14.74
C GLU A 136 -12.44 15.57 -15.68
N VAL A 137 -11.88 14.39 -15.44
CA VAL A 137 -12.18 13.19 -16.24
C VAL A 137 -13.64 12.75 -16.08
N ALA A 138 -14.21 12.91 -14.89
CA ALA A 138 -15.60 12.58 -14.61
C ALA A 138 -16.60 13.62 -15.14
N GLY A 139 -16.14 14.81 -15.59
CA GLY A 139 -17.02 15.90 -16.01
C GLY A 139 -17.94 16.38 -14.89
N ILE A 140 -17.38 16.55 -13.69
CA ILE A 140 -18.07 17.06 -12.49
C ILE A 140 -17.24 18.17 -11.83
N ARG A 141 -17.86 18.92 -10.92
CA ARG A 141 -17.12 19.89 -10.10
C ARG A 141 -16.32 19.16 -9.00
N PRO A 142 -15.06 19.54 -8.71
CA PRO A 142 -14.25 18.89 -7.67
C PRO A 142 -14.93 18.82 -6.29
N ARG A 143 -15.70 19.86 -5.94
CA ARG A 143 -16.50 19.90 -4.72
C ARG A 143 -17.49 18.73 -4.62
N ARG A 144 -18.11 18.30 -5.72
CA ARG A 144 -19.05 17.18 -5.75
C ARG A 144 -18.37 15.83 -5.47
N LEU A 145 -17.13 15.65 -5.91
CA LEU A 145 -16.35 14.47 -5.56
C LEU A 145 -15.98 14.48 -4.08
N LYS A 146 -15.60 15.65 -3.54
CA LYS A 146 -15.31 15.81 -2.11
C LYS A 146 -16.54 15.48 -1.25
N GLU A 147 -17.72 15.98 -1.63
CA GLU A 147 -18.99 15.68 -0.95
C GLU A 147 -19.25 14.16 -0.91
N LEU A 148 -19.08 13.46 -2.04
CA LEU A 148 -19.22 11.99 -2.10
C LEU A 148 -18.19 11.25 -1.22
N GLU A 149 -16.98 11.77 -1.05
CA GLU A 149 -15.94 11.20 -0.18
C GLU A 149 -16.14 11.55 1.31
N THR A 150 -17.10 12.39 1.66
CA THR A 150 -17.41 12.78 3.06
C THR A 150 -18.76 12.30 3.57
N GLY A 151 -19.66 11.86 2.68
CA GLY A 151 -20.99 11.34 3.03
C GLY A 151 -22.06 11.70 1.98
N ILE A 152 -23.10 10.88 1.88
CA ILE A 152 -24.18 11.09 0.89
C ILE A 152 -25.29 11.99 1.48
N ASP A 153 -25.00 13.28 1.68
CA ASP A 153 -26.00 14.24 2.18
C ASP A 153 -26.85 14.89 1.06
N HIS A 154 -26.66 14.47 -0.20
CA HIS A 154 -27.28 15.14 -1.35
C HIS A 154 -28.02 14.20 -2.31
N HIS A 155 -29.27 14.56 -2.62
CA HIS A 155 -30.17 13.87 -3.54
C HIS A 155 -29.64 13.74 -4.98
N GLU A 156 -28.70 14.58 -5.42
CA GLU A 156 -28.03 14.48 -6.74
C GLU A 156 -26.84 13.48 -6.76
N GLY A 157 -26.59 12.79 -5.65
CA GLY A 157 -25.42 11.93 -5.44
C GLY A 157 -25.29 10.78 -6.44
N LEU A 158 -26.40 10.17 -6.88
CA LEU A 158 -26.39 8.97 -7.72
C LEU A 158 -25.82 9.20 -9.14
N ARG A 159 -26.19 10.30 -9.80
CA ARG A 159 -25.68 10.62 -11.15
C ARG A 159 -24.20 10.98 -11.10
N THR A 160 -23.79 11.72 -10.07
CA THR A 160 -22.39 12.08 -9.83
C THR A 160 -21.57 10.83 -9.53
N LEU A 161 -22.08 9.95 -8.66
CA LEU A 161 -21.47 8.67 -8.32
C LEU A 161 -21.27 7.80 -9.56
N GLY A 162 -22.28 7.66 -10.41
CA GLY A 162 -22.17 6.90 -11.66
C GLY A 162 -21.05 7.39 -12.58
N LYS A 163 -20.86 8.72 -12.70
CA LYS A 163 -19.76 9.31 -13.46
C LYS A 163 -18.40 9.00 -12.85
N VAL A 164 -18.27 9.10 -11.53
CA VAL A 164 -17.03 8.82 -10.80
C VAL A 164 -16.65 7.34 -10.87
N LEU A 165 -17.60 6.43 -10.68
CA LEU A 165 -17.39 4.99 -10.80
C LEU A 165 -16.95 4.58 -12.21
N LYS A 166 -17.47 5.26 -13.25
CA LYS A 166 -17.02 5.05 -14.64
C LYS A 166 -15.55 5.43 -14.83
N VAL A 167 -15.09 6.53 -14.22
CA VAL A 167 -13.66 6.92 -14.24
C VAL A 167 -12.80 5.88 -13.54
N TYR A 168 -13.25 5.36 -12.41
CA TYR A 168 -12.56 4.30 -11.67
C TYR A 168 -12.71 2.91 -12.30
N ARG A 169 -13.53 2.75 -13.34
CA ARG A 169 -13.88 1.46 -13.97
C ARG A 169 -14.42 0.44 -12.98
N VAL A 170 -15.20 0.89 -12.00
CA VAL A 170 -15.85 0.07 -10.97
C VAL A 170 -17.34 -0.02 -11.26
N ARG A 171 -17.96 -1.16 -10.92
CA ARG A 171 -19.41 -1.38 -11.00
C ARG A 171 -19.92 -1.74 -9.62
N LEU A 172 -21.07 -1.18 -9.24
CA LEU A 172 -21.82 -1.60 -8.06
C LEU A 172 -22.70 -2.78 -8.44
N GLY A 173 -22.60 -3.88 -7.70
CA GLY A 173 -23.49 -5.04 -7.82
C GLY A 173 -24.49 -5.05 -6.67
N VAL A 174 -25.70 -5.50 -6.93
CA VAL A 174 -26.72 -5.73 -5.90
C VAL A 174 -26.90 -7.24 -5.75
N ALA A 175 -26.79 -7.75 -4.52
CA ALA A 175 -27.18 -9.11 -4.19
C ALA A 175 -28.64 -9.11 -3.73
N LEU A 176 -29.50 -9.79 -4.47
CA LEU A 176 -30.87 -10.05 -4.01
C LEU A 176 -30.83 -11.28 -3.10
N PRO A 177 -31.49 -11.25 -1.92
CA PRO A 177 -31.63 -12.46 -1.12
C PRO A 177 -32.32 -13.54 -1.95
N ALA A 178 -31.82 -14.77 -1.90
CA ALA A 178 -32.52 -15.90 -2.47
C ALA A 178 -33.89 -15.98 -1.78
N GLY A 179 -34.96 -15.81 -2.57
CA GLY A 179 -36.34 -15.79 -2.06
C GLY A 179 -36.61 -17.03 -1.20
N ARG A 180 -37.34 -16.82 -0.10
CA ARG A 180 -38.03 -17.91 0.60
C ARG A 180 -39.20 -18.38 -0.24
#